data_AF-A0A3D3ITM3-F1
#
_entry.id   AF-A0A3D3ITM3-F1
#
_cell.length_a   1.000
_cell.length_b   1.000
_cell.length_c   1.000
_cell.angle_alpha   90.00
_cell.angle_beta   90.00
_cell.angle_gamma   90.00
#
_symmetry.space_group_name_H-M   'P 1'
#
loop_
_entity.id
_entity.type
_entity.pdbx_description
1 polymer ?
#
loop_
_entity_poly.entity_id
_entity_poly.type
_entity_poly.pdbx_seq_one_letter_code
_entity_poly.pdbx_strand_id
1 'polypeptide(L)'
;MSRLNHVPSCSMLKITLSARGTRRLQFFAALWLWLEALLCWLGPAFGFALIYLNLSLWGFLSALPALTQIICSGLFWVGILALLIYEFPHVRWPNIARIKSRLERAGDLLHQPLQTLADQPMRSHPLSNVLWQHHQFSAAHELALLRWPKLHADYAPRDPFALRWLLILLALLGALQQWDLAAPRLRAAFFPPDMRAIAQLGPSEFHIYITPPAHTGLKPIYLSSHAILPDEIAVPRGSKIWMRVAGGNITPVLEIDGKNKKFGRLQENFFVLEQILQSGNHVRLQQGIFTLLNQPLRMIADQPPVVAMPDLKALPHGQMGVHFCGEDQYQLQSLTLHWHSPEKPEMGGNKTFHIQGKKLCQDITLSTGSDALAGKEAIFWLSAQNSAGIIGTTEKQTVIFPQYDFKNDWARKLARARQDYLWDASNLEKLLDIITELRNVKLPVGLYLALQNTARDLQAGRSAGSMADLWQIIMRIEEGSYADIAANWRAERDGLLENLPDMRMDEAVLLRQVNGAAEAWRAFAPAWGYDGTIFDGVWENIALQISGGNRADAIKMIEQFDSNPGELLGAEFQSVSPDTIQTLRDIRVRLMDPQLPVEERDYLEKLIQP
;
A
#
# COMPACT_ATOMS: atom_id res chain seq x y z
N MET A 1 -113.39 57.59 -54.63
CA MET A 1 -111.93 57.84 -54.70
C MET A 1 -111.24 56.87 -53.74
N SER A 2 -111.26 55.55 -53.92
CA SER A 2 -110.71 54.73 -55.01
C SER A 2 -109.19 54.88 -55.20
N ARG A 3 -108.46 53.87 -54.72
CA ARG A 3 -107.12 53.42 -55.13
C ARG A 3 -105.95 54.31 -54.72
N LEU A 4 -105.28 53.90 -53.64
CA LEU A 4 -103.86 53.52 -53.64
C LEU A 4 -103.63 52.64 -52.40
N ASN A 5 -104.08 51.39 -52.54
CA ASN A 5 -103.62 50.27 -51.73
C ASN A 5 -102.13 50.02 -52.02
N HIS A 6 -101.45 49.51 -51.00
CA HIS A 6 -100.08 48.97 -51.03
C HIS A 6 -98.93 49.97 -51.09
N VAL A 7 -98.51 50.43 -49.92
CA VAL A 7 -97.07 50.42 -49.60
C VAL A 7 -96.86 49.26 -48.63
N PRO A 8 -96.21 48.16 -49.05
CA PRO A 8 -95.95 47.04 -48.15
C PRO A 8 -95.03 47.49 -47.02
N SER A 9 -95.30 46.99 -45.82
CA SER A 9 -94.43 47.05 -44.66
C SER A 9 -93.01 46.63 -45.04
N CYS A 10 -92.11 47.60 -45.26
CA CYS A 10 -90.70 47.33 -45.53
C CYS A 10 -89.94 47.20 -44.20
N SER A 11 -90.52 46.43 -43.27
CA SER A 11 -89.89 45.91 -42.05
C SER A 11 -89.11 44.61 -42.33
N MET A 12 -88.88 44.28 -43.61
CA MET A 12 -88.36 42.99 -44.11
C MET A 12 -87.28 43.18 -45.21
N LEU A 13 -86.58 44.31 -45.20
CA LEU A 13 -85.28 44.44 -45.88
C LEU A 13 -84.22 44.83 -44.83
N LYS A 14 -84.14 43.99 -43.77
CA LYS A 14 -82.82 43.67 -43.23
C LYS A 14 -82.03 43.16 -44.42
N ILE A 15 -81.24 44.05 -45.02
CA ILE A 15 -80.22 43.75 -45.99
C ILE A 15 -79.31 42.73 -45.32
N THR A 16 -79.72 41.47 -45.48
CA THR A 16 -79.00 40.25 -45.15
C THR A 16 -78.11 39.93 -46.35
N LEU A 17 -77.48 40.97 -46.91
CA LEU A 17 -76.22 40.82 -47.62
C LEU A 17 -75.18 40.39 -46.57
N SER A 18 -75.16 39.09 -46.31
CA SER A 18 -74.07 38.33 -45.70
C SER A 18 -73.39 39.02 -44.49
N ALA A 19 -74.08 39.02 -43.34
CA ALA A 19 -73.45 39.32 -42.05
C ALA A 19 -72.22 38.40 -41.77
N ARG A 20 -72.09 37.26 -42.46
CA ARG A 20 -70.92 36.37 -42.36
C ARG A 20 -69.74 36.81 -43.24
N GLY A 21 -69.98 37.30 -44.46
CA GLY A 21 -68.93 37.75 -45.39
C GLY A 21 -68.27 39.04 -44.92
N THR A 22 -69.07 40.01 -44.45
CA THR A 22 -68.59 41.27 -43.89
C THR A 22 -67.82 41.07 -42.57
N ARG A 23 -68.25 40.14 -41.71
CA ARG A 23 -67.50 39.77 -40.49
C ARG A 23 -66.13 39.15 -40.78
N ARG A 24 -66.01 38.29 -41.80
CA ARG A 24 -64.70 37.75 -42.22
C ARG A 24 -63.79 38.86 -42.72
N LEU A 25 -64.29 39.74 -43.59
CA LEU A 25 -63.53 40.88 -44.11
C LEU A 25 -63.08 41.84 -42.99
N GLN A 26 -63.94 42.10 -42.00
CA GLN A 26 -63.59 42.87 -40.79
C GLN A 26 -62.53 42.19 -39.93
N PHE A 27 -62.64 40.88 -39.73
CA PHE A 27 -61.63 40.11 -39.00
C PHE A 27 -60.26 40.19 -39.70
N PHE A 28 -60.20 39.97 -41.02
CA PHE A 28 -58.94 40.07 -41.76
C PHE A 28 -58.40 41.50 -41.80
N ALA A 29 -59.26 42.52 -41.92
CA ALA A 29 -58.83 43.92 -41.80
C ALA A 29 -58.23 44.23 -40.41
N ALA A 30 -58.84 43.71 -39.34
CA ALA A 30 -58.30 43.83 -37.98
C ALA A 30 -56.97 43.09 -37.83
N LEU A 31 -56.89 41.86 -38.33
CA LEU A 31 -55.68 41.04 -38.30
C LEU A 31 -54.53 41.70 -39.04
N TRP A 32 -54.77 42.23 -40.25
CA TRP A 32 -53.73 42.91 -41.02
C TRP A 32 -53.27 44.21 -40.36
N LEU A 33 -54.18 45.03 -39.84
CA LEU A 33 -53.80 46.24 -39.09
C LEU A 33 -53.01 45.92 -37.82
N TRP A 34 -53.34 44.80 -37.14
CA TRP A 34 -52.59 44.33 -35.99
C TRP A 34 -51.21 43.79 -36.39
N LEU A 35 -51.11 43.03 -37.48
CA LEU A 35 -49.83 42.56 -38.03
C LEU A 35 -48.94 43.72 -38.50
N GLU A 36 -49.50 44.75 -39.12
CA GLU A 36 -48.77 45.99 -39.46
C GLU A 36 -48.21 46.67 -38.20
N ALA A 37 -49.02 46.78 -37.14
CA ALA A 37 -48.59 47.33 -35.87
C ALA A 37 -47.51 46.47 -35.18
N LEU A 38 -47.64 45.14 -35.25
CA LEU A 38 -46.67 44.19 -34.72
C LEU A 38 -45.33 44.26 -35.46
N LEU A 39 -45.36 44.31 -36.80
CA LEU A 39 -44.16 44.48 -37.63
C LEU A 39 -43.47 45.82 -37.35
N CYS A 40 -44.25 46.86 -37.15
CA CYS A 40 -43.77 48.17 -36.74
C CYS A 40 -43.10 48.17 -35.36
N TRP A 41 -43.68 47.41 -34.41
CA TRP A 41 -43.17 47.24 -33.05
C TRP A 41 -41.87 46.43 -32.99
N LEU A 42 -41.80 45.33 -33.75
CA LEU A 42 -40.60 44.48 -33.81
C LEU A 42 -39.44 45.15 -34.57
N GLY A 43 -39.74 46.14 -35.40
CA GLY A 43 -38.77 46.73 -36.32
C GLY A 43 -37.50 47.30 -35.66
N PRO A 44 -37.58 48.15 -34.61
CA PRO A 44 -36.39 48.63 -33.90
C PRO A 44 -35.57 47.51 -33.25
N ALA A 45 -36.23 46.54 -32.61
CA ALA A 45 -35.57 45.38 -32.01
C ALA A 45 -34.89 44.51 -33.09
N PHE A 46 -35.52 44.34 -34.25
CA PHE A 46 -34.96 43.64 -35.40
C PHE A 46 -33.74 44.36 -35.98
N GLY A 47 -33.79 45.69 -36.11
CA GLY A 47 -32.64 46.50 -36.53
C GLY A 47 -31.46 46.37 -35.57
N PHE A 48 -31.71 46.45 -34.26
CA PHE A 48 -30.70 46.26 -33.23
C PHE A 48 -30.11 44.83 -33.25
N ALA A 49 -30.95 43.81 -33.44
CA ALA A 49 -30.52 42.43 -33.64
C ALA A 49 -29.61 42.28 -34.87
N LEU A 50 -29.95 42.92 -35.99
CA LEU A 50 -29.12 42.89 -37.19
C LEU A 50 -27.77 43.59 -37.01
N ILE A 51 -27.69 44.68 -36.25
CA ILE A 51 -26.42 45.34 -35.92
C ILE A 51 -25.51 44.39 -35.14
N TYR A 52 -26.05 43.77 -34.08
CA TYR A 52 -25.30 42.81 -33.27
C TYR A 52 -24.88 41.58 -34.08
N LEU A 53 -25.77 41.07 -34.94
CA LEU A 53 -25.49 39.98 -35.88
C LEU A 53 -24.33 40.32 -36.81
N ASN A 54 -24.29 41.54 -37.35
CA ASN A 54 -23.18 42.01 -38.17
C ASN A 54 -21.88 42.09 -37.36
N LEU A 55 -21.88 42.69 -36.17
CA LEU A 55 -20.70 42.73 -35.31
C LEU A 55 -20.16 41.33 -34.98
N SER A 56 -21.04 40.35 -34.83
CA SER A 56 -20.67 38.94 -34.65
C SER A 56 -20.08 38.31 -35.91
N LEU A 57 -20.78 38.35 -37.05
CA LEU A 57 -20.37 37.69 -38.29
C LEU A 57 -19.02 38.21 -38.83
N TRP A 58 -18.82 39.52 -38.73
CA TRP A 58 -17.58 40.18 -39.12
C TRP A 58 -16.43 39.94 -38.12
N GLY A 59 -16.70 39.28 -36.99
CA GLY A 59 -15.69 38.85 -36.03
C GLY A 59 -15.24 39.92 -35.03
N PHE A 60 -15.87 41.10 -35.00
CA PHE A 60 -15.54 42.16 -34.05
C PHE A 60 -15.70 41.69 -32.61
N LEU A 61 -16.81 41.00 -32.30
CA LEU A 61 -17.04 40.48 -30.95
C LEU A 61 -16.03 39.38 -30.58
N SER A 62 -15.68 38.51 -31.53
CA SER A 62 -14.71 37.44 -31.31
C SER A 62 -13.28 37.95 -31.07
N ALA A 63 -12.95 39.16 -31.53
CA ALA A 63 -11.65 39.79 -31.29
C ALA A 63 -11.50 40.42 -29.89
N LEU A 64 -12.60 40.60 -29.14
CA LEU A 64 -12.59 41.23 -27.82
C LEU A 64 -12.25 40.25 -26.69
N PRO A 65 -11.72 40.73 -25.53
CA PRO A 65 -11.54 39.91 -24.33
C PRO A 65 -12.86 39.32 -23.80
N ALA A 66 -12.78 38.17 -23.10
CA ALA A 66 -13.95 37.41 -22.64
C ALA A 66 -14.91 38.22 -21.75
N LEU A 67 -14.40 39.04 -20.83
CA LEU A 67 -15.24 39.89 -19.98
C LEU A 67 -16.06 40.89 -20.82
N THR A 68 -15.41 41.50 -21.81
CA THR A 68 -16.05 42.45 -22.72
C THR A 68 -17.12 41.77 -23.57
N GLN A 69 -16.87 40.54 -24.02
CA GLN A 69 -17.88 39.74 -24.74
C GLN A 69 -19.13 39.47 -23.88
N ILE A 70 -18.94 39.10 -22.61
CA ILE A 70 -20.05 38.88 -21.66
C ILE A 70 -20.84 40.17 -21.46
N ILE A 71 -20.15 41.30 -21.24
CA ILE A 71 -20.80 42.61 -21.07
C ILE A 71 -21.57 43.00 -22.34
N CYS A 72 -20.99 42.86 -23.53
CA CYS A 72 -21.66 43.16 -24.80
C CYS A 72 -22.88 42.25 -25.04
N SER A 73 -22.80 40.96 -24.69
CA SER A 73 -23.93 40.02 -24.79
C SER A 73 -25.03 40.36 -23.78
N GLY A 74 -24.68 40.71 -22.54
CA GLY A 74 -25.63 41.18 -21.53
C GLY A 74 -26.34 42.46 -21.96
N LEU A 75 -25.59 43.46 -22.45
CA LEU A 75 -26.15 44.71 -22.98
C LEU A 75 -27.05 44.48 -24.19
N PHE A 76 -26.74 43.49 -25.03
CA PHE A 76 -27.58 43.12 -26.15
C PHE A 76 -28.95 42.59 -25.69
N TRP A 77 -28.99 41.64 -24.76
CA TRP A 77 -30.25 41.10 -24.24
C TRP A 77 -31.09 42.16 -23.50
N VAL A 78 -30.43 42.97 -22.67
CA VAL A 78 -31.09 44.09 -21.97
C VAL A 78 -31.61 45.11 -22.98
N GLY A 79 -30.85 45.43 -24.02
CA GLY A 79 -31.24 46.36 -25.09
C GLY A 79 -32.44 45.88 -25.90
N ILE A 80 -32.46 44.61 -26.34
CA ILE A 80 -33.62 44.02 -27.01
C ILE A 80 -34.84 44.07 -26.10
N LEU A 81 -34.71 43.65 -24.84
CA LEU A 81 -35.82 43.63 -23.91
C LEU A 81 -36.36 45.05 -23.65
N ALA A 82 -35.49 46.03 -23.46
CA ALA A 82 -35.86 47.42 -23.27
C ALA A 82 -36.61 47.99 -24.49
N LEU A 83 -36.14 47.73 -25.71
CA LEU A 83 -36.81 48.18 -26.95
C LEU A 83 -38.19 47.52 -27.13
N LEU A 84 -38.30 46.22 -26.84
CA LEU A 84 -39.58 45.52 -26.90
C LEU A 84 -40.57 46.07 -25.87
N ILE A 85 -40.14 46.31 -24.63
CA ILE A 85 -41.00 46.88 -23.57
C ILE A 85 -41.40 48.33 -23.90
N TYR A 86 -40.46 49.15 -24.36
CA TYR A 86 -40.69 50.57 -24.66
C TYR A 86 -41.73 50.76 -25.78
N GLU A 87 -41.66 49.95 -26.84
CA GLU A 87 -42.54 50.08 -27.99
C GLU A 87 -43.89 49.34 -27.79
N PHE A 88 -43.99 48.42 -26.81
CA PHE A 88 -45.19 47.58 -26.59
C PHE A 88 -46.50 48.38 -26.40
N PRO A 89 -46.53 49.51 -25.68
CA PRO A 89 -47.75 50.33 -25.50
C PRO A 89 -48.35 50.89 -26.80
N HIS A 90 -47.57 50.91 -27.89
CA HIS A 90 -47.99 51.39 -29.21
C HIS A 90 -48.71 50.30 -30.02
N VAL A 91 -48.60 49.03 -29.63
CA VAL A 91 -49.33 47.90 -30.23
C VAL A 91 -50.73 47.85 -29.63
N ARG A 92 -51.61 48.71 -30.13
CA ARG A 92 -53.03 48.71 -29.73
C ARG A 92 -53.86 47.93 -30.73
N TRP A 93 -54.84 47.21 -30.21
CA TRP A 93 -55.85 46.58 -31.07
C TRP A 93 -56.54 47.64 -31.92
N PRO A 94 -56.72 47.42 -33.24
CA PRO A 94 -57.28 48.44 -34.12
C PRO A 94 -58.72 48.76 -33.73
N ASN A 95 -59.03 50.06 -33.64
CA ASN A 95 -60.40 50.52 -33.42
C ASN A 95 -61.30 50.14 -34.62
N ILE A 96 -62.57 49.85 -34.36
CA ILE A 96 -63.59 49.50 -35.36
C ILE A 96 -63.66 50.54 -36.47
N ALA A 97 -63.51 51.83 -36.16
CA ALA A 97 -63.46 52.90 -37.17
C ALA A 97 -62.29 52.75 -38.16
N ARG A 98 -61.10 52.36 -37.67
CA ARG A 98 -59.91 52.13 -38.51
C ARG A 98 -60.06 50.88 -39.39
N ILE A 99 -60.71 49.84 -38.86
CA ILE A 99 -61.06 48.62 -39.60
C ILE A 99 -62.01 48.94 -40.75
N LYS A 100 -63.09 49.69 -40.49
CA LYS A 100 -64.07 50.11 -41.51
C LYS A 100 -63.42 50.97 -42.60
N SER A 101 -62.66 52.01 -42.21
CA SER A 101 -61.96 52.89 -43.15
C SER A 101 -60.94 52.13 -44.03
N ARG A 102 -60.30 51.08 -43.48
CA ARG A 102 -59.37 50.22 -44.24
C ARG A 102 -60.09 49.36 -45.29
N LEU A 103 -61.27 48.86 -44.96
CA LEU A 103 -62.11 48.09 -45.88
C LEU A 103 -62.64 48.94 -47.02
N GLU A 104 -63.07 50.17 -46.71
CA GLU A 104 -63.56 51.13 -47.71
C GLU A 104 -62.46 51.54 -48.67
N ARG A 105 -61.26 51.85 -48.15
CA ARG A 105 -60.08 52.16 -48.99
C ARG A 105 -59.62 50.96 -49.84
N ALA A 106 -59.78 49.74 -49.35
CA ALA A 106 -59.42 48.55 -50.14
C ALA A 106 -60.37 48.33 -51.34
N GLY A 107 -61.64 48.72 -51.20
CA GLY A 107 -62.66 48.69 -52.25
C GLY A 107 -62.73 49.95 -53.11
N ASP A 108 -61.88 50.95 -52.87
CA ASP A 108 -61.90 52.28 -53.51
C ASP A 108 -63.24 53.02 -53.35
N LEU A 109 -63.84 52.91 -52.17
CA LEU A 109 -65.15 53.49 -51.84
C LEU A 109 -64.98 54.92 -51.34
N LEU A 110 -65.39 55.91 -52.13
CA LEU A 110 -65.18 57.34 -51.87
C LEU A 110 -66.05 57.91 -50.73
N HIS A 111 -67.25 57.36 -50.50
CA HIS A 111 -68.29 57.98 -49.65
C HIS A 111 -68.55 57.27 -48.31
N GLN A 112 -67.61 56.45 -47.83
CA GLN A 112 -67.66 55.78 -46.51
C GLN A 112 -68.98 55.04 -46.20
N PRO A 113 -69.43 54.11 -47.07
CA PRO A 113 -70.74 53.47 -46.94
C PRO A 113 -70.94 52.65 -45.65
N LEU A 114 -69.87 52.11 -45.03
CA LEU A 114 -69.96 51.38 -43.75
C LEU A 114 -70.16 52.31 -42.56
N GLN A 115 -69.79 53.58 -42.69
CA GLN A 115 -70.09 54.62 -41.71
C GLN A 115 -71.52 55.11 -41.89
N THR A 116 -71.93 55.43 -43.12
CA THR A 116 -73.31 55.85 -43.48
C THR A 116 -74.37 54.85 -43.02
N LEU A 117 -74.13 53.55 -43.20
CA LEU A 117 -75.07 52.50 -42.77
C LEU A 117 -75.13 52.30 -41.24
N ALA A 118 -74.09 52.74 -40.51
CA ALA A 118 -74.06 52.68 -39.06
C ALA A 118 -74.56 53.97 -38.40
N ASP A 119 -74.75 55.03 -39.18
CA ASP A 119 -75.15 56.35 -38.71
C ASP A 119 -76.68 56.45 -38.55
N GLN A 120 -77.14 57.38 -37.71
CA GLN A 120 -78.55 57.63 -37.45
C GLN A 120 -78.86 59.13 -37.50
N PRO A 121 -79.95 59.54 -38.16
CA PRO A 121 -80.30 60.95 -38.26
C PRO A 121 -80.62 61.53 -36.87
N MET A 122 -80.03 62.67 -36.54
CA MET A 122 -80.16 63.30 -35.22
C MET A 122 -81.58 63.83 -34.92
N ARG A 123 -82.40 64.07 -35.96
CA ARG A 123 -83.80 64.52 -35.85
C ARG A 123 -84.67 63.74 -36.84
N SER A 124 -85.83 63.26 -36.38
CA SER A 124 -86.78 62.54 -37.23
C SER A 124 -87.79 63.51 -37.86
N HIS A 125 -87.77 63.62 -39.19
CA HIS A 125 -88.77 64.34 -39.99
C HIS A 125 -89.17 63.47 -41.19
N PRO A 126 -90.45 63.41 -41.60
CA PRO A 126 -90.91 62.50 -42.65
C PRO A 126 -90.11 62.59 -43.96
N LEU A 127 -89.84 63.82 -44.43
CA LEU A 127 -89.03 64.04 -45.65
C LEU A 127 -87.57 63.59 -45.48
N SER A 128 -86.95 63.93 -44.35
CA SER A 128 -85.54 63.59 -44.06
C SER A 128 -85.33 62.08 -43.94
N ASN A 129 -86.32 61.36 -43.41
CA ASN A 129 -86.28 59.91 -43.31
C ASN A 129 -86.31 59.24 -44.69
N VAL A 130 -87.11 59.75 -45.64
CA VAL A 130 -87.17 59.22 -47.01
C VAL A 130 -85.84 59.46 -47.74
N LEU A 131 -85.26 60.66 -47.63
CA LEU A 131 -83.95 60.96 -48.22
C LEU A 131 -82.83 60.11 -47.59
N TRP A 132 -82.87 59.91 -46.26
CA TRP A 132 -81.93 59.07 -45.54
C TRP A 132 -82.05 57.59 -45.94
N GLN A 133 -83.27 57.07 -46.10
CA GLN A 133 -83.50 55.71 -46.59
C GLN A 133 -82.96 55.52 -48.01
N HIS A 134 -83.18 56.50 -48.89
CA HIS A 134 -82.60 56.45 -50.24
C HIS A 134 -81.07 56.47 -50.19
N HIS A 135 -80.47 57.34 -49.36
CA HIS A 135 -79.02 57.40 -49.19
C HIS A 135 -78.43 56.08 -48.62
N GLN A 136 -79.09 55.47 -47.63
CA GLN A 136 -78.72 54.16 -47.10
C GLN A 136 -78.84 53.06 -48.16
N PHE A 137 -79.86 53.10 -49.00
CA PHE A 137 -80.04 52.15 -50.10
C PHE A 137 -78.91 52.26 -51.13
N SER A 138 -78.53 53.48 -51.52
CA SER A 138 -77.36 53.72 -52.40
C SER A 138 -76.07 53.21 -51.76
N ALA A 139 -75.81 53.54 -50.49
CA ALA A 139 -74.63 53.08 -49.75
C ALA A 139 -74.56 51.55 -49.61
N ALA A 140 -75.71 50.87 -49.48
CA ALA A 140 -75.77 49.41 -49.42
C ALA A 140 -75.38 48.73 -50.74
N HIS A 141 -75.66 49.34 -51.90
CA HIS A 141 -75.26 48.81 -53.21
C HIS A 141 -73.74 48.88 -53.39
N GLU A 142 -73.09 49.90 -52.83
CA GLU A 142 -71.63 50.04 -52.85
C GLU A 142 -70.91 48.92 -52.06
N LEU A 143 -71.58 48.27 -51.09
CA LEU A 143 -70.99 47.15 -50.33
C LEU A 143 -70.65 45.93 -51.20
N ALA A 144 -71.29 45.77 -52.36
CA ALA A 144 -70.96 44.70 -53.29
C ALA A 144 -69.55 44.83 -53.88
N LEU A 145 -68.98 46.03 -53.84
CA LEU A 145 -67.63 46.35 -54.34
C LEU A 145 -66.53 46.19 -53.27
N LEU A 146 -66.87 45.77 -52.05
CA LEU A 146 -65.87 45.53 -51.00
C LEU A 146 -64.84 44.46 -51.43
N ARG A 147 -63.57 44.81 -51.30
CA ARG A 147 -62.44 43.92 -51.62
C ARG A 147 -61.70 43.48 -50.35
N TRP A 148 -60.91 42.43 -50.50
CA TRP A 148 -60.03 41.95 -49.43
C TRP A 148 -58.96 43.01 -49.11
N PRO A 149 -58.80 43.40 -47.83
CA PRO A 149 -57.70 44.27 -47.42
C PRO A 149 -56.36 43.59 -47.67
N LYS A 150 -55.38 44.35 -48.19
CA LYS A 150 -53.99 43.90 -48.36
C LYS A 150 -53.15 44.32 -47.16
N LEU A 151 -52.17 43.51 -46.78
CA LEU A 151 -51.13 43.92 -45.84
C LEU A 151 -50.30 45.04 -46.48
N HIS A 152 -50.24 46.20 -45.83
CA HIS A 152 -49.40 47.32 -46.24
C HIS A 152 -48.62 47.81 -45.02
N ALA A 153 -47.51 47.13 -44.73
CA ALA A 153 -46.58 47.57 -43.71
C ALA A 153 -45.71 48.70 -44.29
N ASP A 154 -46.25 49.92 -44.32
CA ASP A 154 -45.45 51.09 -44.68
C ASP A 154 -44.47 51.39 -43.55
N TYR A 155 -43.22 51.01 -43.79
CA TYR A 155 -42.11 51.20 -42.85
C TYR A 155 -41.24 52.42 -43.22
N ALA A 156 -41.57 53.11 -44.32
CA ALA A 156 -40.82 54.29 -44.77
C ALA A 156 -40.73 55.42 -43.72
N PRO A 157 -41.75 55.68 -42.87
CA PRO A 157 -41.64 56.72 -41.84
C PRO A 157 -40.60 56.42 -40.75
N ARG A 158 -40.31 55.13 -40.49
CA ARG A 158 -39.34 54.69 -39.48
C ARG A 158 -37.97 54.38 -40.04
N ASP A 159 -37.89 54.03 -41.33
CA ASP A 159 -36.63 53.76 -42.04
C ASP A 159 -36.66 54.40 -43.45
N PRO A 160 -36.50 55.73 -43.55
CA PRO A 160 -36.58 56.44 -44.83
C PRO A 160 -35.49 56.01 -45.82
N PHE A 161 -34.32 55.61 -45.31
CA PHE A 161 -33.15 55.21 -46.09
C PHE A 161 -33.07 53.69 -46.33
N ALA A 162 -34.05 52.91 -45.86
CA ALA A 162 -34.05 51.45 -45.98
C ALA A 162 -32.79 50.78 -45.37
N LEU A 163 -32.25 51.33 -44.27
CA LEU A 163 -31.08 50.83 -43.55
C LEU A 163 -31.21 49.36 -43.14
N ARG A 164 -32.43 48.87 -42.91
CA ARG A 164 -32.64 47.43 -42.61
C ARG A 164 -32.14 46.53 -43.74
N TRP A 165 -32.33 46.93 -45.00
CA TRP A 165 -31.90 46.12 -46.15
C TRP A 165 -30.38 46.17 -46.30
N LEU A 166 -29.76 47.31 -45.98
CA LEU A 166 -28.31 47.42 -45.88
C LEU A 166 -27.75 46.46 -44.82
N LEU A 167 -28.34 46.43 -43.62
CA LEU A 167 -27.90 45.53 -42.55
C LEU A 167 -28.09 44.05 -42.89
N ILE A 168 -29.18 43.68 -43.58
CA ILE A 168 -29.41 42.32 -44.09
C ILE A 168 -28.36 41.96 -45.14
N LEU A 169 -28.07 42.88 -46.06
CA LEU A 169 -27.04 42.68 -47.10
C LEU A 169 -25.66 42.50 -46.46
N LEU A 170 -25.29 43.34 -45.49
CA LEU A 170 -24.02 43.22 -44.76
C LEU A 170 -23.92 41.90 -43.98
N ALA A 171 -25.03 41.43 -43.39
CA ALA A 171 -25.06 40.14 -42.70
C ALA A 171 -24.88 38.98 -43.70
N LEU A 172 -25.54 39.05 -44.86
CA LEU A 172 -25.39 38.05 -45.92
C LEU A 172 -23.95 38.01 -46.44
N LEU A 173 -23.35 39.17 -46.73
CA LEU A 173 -21.96 39.27 -47.17
C LEU A 173 -20.98 38.77 -46.11
N GLY A 174 -21.18 39.14 -44.84
CA GLY A 174 -20.36 38.68 -43.72
C GLY A 174 -20.43 37.16 -43.53
N ALA A 175 -21.61 36.57 -43.72
CA ALA A 175 -21.78 35.12 -43.67
C ALA A 175 -21.13 34.39 -44.87
N LEU A 176 -21.14 35.00 -46.06
CA LEU A 176 -20.58 34.39 -47.28
C LEU A 176 -19.06 34.50 -47.38
N GLN A 177 -18.45 35.56 -46.84
CA GLN A 177 -16.99 35.78 -46.95
C GLN A 177 -16.18 34.63 -46.34
N GLN A 178 -16.64 34.08 -45.21
CA GLN A 178 -16.00 32.99 -44.47
C GLN A 178 -17.09 32.08 -43.88
N TRP A 179 -17.79 31.37 -44.76
CA TRP A 179 -18.93 30.52 -44.41
C TRP A 179 -18.62 29.49 -43.32
N ASP A 180 -17.40 28.95 -43.31
CA ASP A 180 -16.86 28.04 -42.31
C ASP A 180 -16.79 28.68 -40.90
N LEU A 181 -16.49 29.98 -40.83
CA LEU A 181 -16.36 30.73 -39.57
C LEU A 181 -17.65 31.44 -39.15
N ALA A 182 -18.66 31.54 -40.02
CA ALA A 182 -19.92 32.19 -39.69
C ALA A 182 -20.64 31.53 -38.50
N ALA A 183 -20.77 30.20 -38.52
CA ALA A 183 -21.41 29.45 -37.44
C ALA A 183 -20.68 29.57 -36.07
N PRO A 184 -19.35 29.39 -35.97
CA PRO A 184 -18.65 29.56 -34.70
C PRO A 184 -18.63 31.01 -34.21
N ARG A 185 -18.58 32.03 -35.08
CA ARG A 185 -18.65 33.45 -34.67
C ARG A 185 -19.99 33.84 -34.08
N LEU A 186 -21.09 33.36 -34.68
CA LEU A 186 -22.43 33.52 -34.14
C LEU A 186 -22.56 32.85 -32.78
N ARG A 187 -22.08 31.60 -32.68
CA ARG A 187 -22.11 30.87 -31.41
C ARG A 187 -21.33 31.62 -30.33
N ALA A 188 -20.15 32.15 -30.63
CA ALA A 188 -19.31 32.89 -29.70
C ALA A 188 -19.94 34.21 -29.21
N ALA A 189 -20.83 34.84 -29.99
CA ALA A 189 -21.50 36.08 -29.57
C ALA A 189 -22.62 35.82 -28.56
N PHE A 190 -23.46 34.81 -28.80
CA PHE A 190 -24.56 34.45 -27.88
C PHE A 190 -24.12 33.57 -26.72
N PHE A 191 -23.04 32.80 -26.93
CA PHE A 191 -22.41 31.91 -25.96
C PHE A 191 -20.91 32.23 -25.94
N PRO A 192 -20.49 33.31 -25.23
CA PRO A 192 -19.09 33.65 -25.10
C PRO A 192 -18.29 32.43 -24.59
N PRO A 193 -17.02 32.27 -25.00
CA PRO A 193 -16.20 31.11 -24.64
C PRO A 193 -16.14 30.92 -23.12
N ASP A 194 -16.97 29.97 -22.71
CA ASP A 194 -16.73 28.88 -21.80
C ASP A 194 -16.54 29.23 -20.30
N MET A 195 -17.62 29.09 -19.54
CA MET A 195 -17.53 28.70 -18.12
C MET A 195 -16.63 27.46 -17.94
N ARG A 196 -16.41 26.63 -18.98
CA ARG A 196 -15.41 25.55 -18.96
C ARG A 196 -13.97 26.01 -19.20
N ALA A 197 -13.69 27.18 -19.75
CA ALA A 197 -12.34 27.77 -19.75
C ALA A 197 -11.96 28.21 -18.33
N ILE A 198 -12.94 28.61 -17.52
CA ILE A 198 -12.79 28.79 -16.06
C ILE A 198 -12.60 27.43 -15.35
N ALA A 199 -13.22 26.36 -15.83
CA ALA A 199 -12.93 25.00 -15.34
C ALA A 199 -11.54 24.47 -15.81
N GLN A 200 -11.06 24.87 -17.00
CA GLN A 200 -9.72 24.57 -17.54
C GLN A 200 -8.62 25.47 -16.93
N LEU A 201 -9.00 26.58 -16.28
CA LEU A 201 -8.13 27.32 -15.36
C LEU A 201 -7.85 26.53 -14.07
N GLY A 202 -8.66 25.51 -13.78
CA GLY A 202 -8.41 24.52 -12.75
C GLY A 202 -7.36 23.48 -13.18
N PRO A 203 -6.76 22.79 -12.21
CA PRO A 203 -5.89 21.63 -12.47
C PRO A 203 -6.60 20.57 -13.30
N SER A 204 -5.94 20.06 -14.35
CA SER A 204 -6.45 18.97 -15.18
C SER A 204 -6.12 17.60 -14.61
N GLU A 205 -4.99 17.48 -13.90
CA GLU A 205 -4.53 16.19 -13.37
C GLU A 205 -3.61 16.41 -12.16
N PHE A 206 -3.75 15.56 -11.14
CA PHE A 206 -2.77 15.49 -10.06
C PHE A 206 -2.31 14.05 -9.84
N HIS A 207 -1.07 13.92 -9.41
CA HIS A 207 -0.47 12.66 -8.98
C HIS A 207 0.26 12.87 -7.67
N ILE A 208 0.07 11.94 -6.75
CA ILE A 208 0.68 11.98 -5.44
C ILE A 208 1.33 10.63 -5.24
N TYR A 209 2.62 10.66 -4.94
CA TYR A 209 3.40 9.52 -4.53
C TYR A 209 3.79 9.73 -3.07
N ILE A 210 3.36 8.85 -2.20
CA ILE A 210 3.77 8.80 -0.81
C ILE A 210 4.70 7.61 -0.68
N THR A 211 5.98 7.88 -0.45
CA THR A 211 7.01 6.86 -0.28
C THR A 211 7.31 6.72 1.21
N PRO A 212 6.94 5.60 1.84
CA PRO A 212 7.30 5.31 3.22
C PRO A 212 8.82 5.26 3.43
N PRO A 213 9.32 5.49 4.65
CA PRO A 213 10.73 5.28 4.97
C PRO A 213 11.16 3.84 4.67
N ALA A 214 12.41 3.66 4.22
CA ALA A 214 12.94 2.35 3.81
C ALA A 214 12.83 1.28 4.92
N HIS A 215 12.99 1.67 6.18
CA HIS A 215 12.92 0.77 7.33
C HIS A 215 11.54 0.12 7.52
N THR A 216 10.47 0.73 7.02
CA THR A 216 9.10 0.20 7.17
C THR A 216 8.81 -0.99 6.23
N GLY A 217 9.58 -1.13 5.14
CA GLY A 217 9.35 -2.14 4.11
C GLY A 217 8.00 -2.02 3.37
N LEU A 218 7.26 -0.93 3.56
CA LEU A 218 5.95 -0.72 2.93
C LEU A 218 6.09 -0.24 1.48
N LYS A 219 5.11 -0.63 0.64
CA LYS A 219 5.06 -0.19 -0.76
C LYS A 219 4.62 1.29 -0.86
N PRO A 220 5.13 2.05 -1.84
CA PRO A 220 4.66 3.41 -2.08
C PRO A 220 3.16 3.46 -2.39
N ILE A 221 2.48 4.48 -1.85
CA ILE A 221 1.06 4.74 -2.10
C ILE A 221 0.97 5.74 -3.25
N TYR A 222 0.18 5.41 -4.26
CA TYR A 222 -0.07 6.27 -5.41
C TYR A 222 -1.53 6.71 -5.44
N LEU A 223 -1.76 8.02 -5.53
CA LEU A 223 -3.08 8.63 -5.66
C LEU A 223 -3.10 9.51 -6.90
N SER A 224 -4.19 9.45 -7.66
CA SER A 224 -4.38 10.26 -8.87
C SER A 224 -5.79 10.85 -8.92
N SER A 225 -5.99 11.86 -9.77
CA SER A 225 -7.27 12.54 -9.93
C SER A 225 -8.41 11.65 -10.45
N HIS A 226 -8.10 10.53 -11.09
CA HIS A 226 -9.08 9.61 -11.67
C HIS A 226 -9.30 8.35 -10.82
N ALA A 227 -8.53 8.19 -9.75
CA ALA A 227 -8.66 7.04 -8.85
C ALA A 227 -9.73 7.30 -7.78
N ILE A 228 -10.36 6.23 -7.31
CA ILE A 228 -11.20 6.29 -6.09
C ILE A 228 -10.25 6.54 -4.92
N LEU A 229 -10.42 7.69 -4.27
CA LEU A 229 -9.62 8.06 -3.11
C LEU A 229 -10.09 7.27 -1.88
N PRO A 230 -9.17 6.77 -1.04
CA PRO A 230 -9.54 6.15 0.22
C PRO A 230 -10.13 7.18 1.20
N ASP A 231 -11.01 6.73 2.09
CA ASP A 231 -11.64 7.58 3.11
C ASP A 231 -10.63 8.13 4.13
N GLU A 232 -9.53 7.42 4.35
CA GLU A 232 -8.42 7.83 5.22
C GLU A 232 -7.08 7.36 4.63
N ILE A 233 -6.08 8.23 4.63
CA ILE A 233 -4.73 7.91 4.16
C ILE A 233 -3.85 7.62 5.40
N ALA A 234 -3.56 6.35 5.65
CA ALA A 234 -2.66 5.95 6.72
C ALA A 234 -1.20 5.92 6.24
N VAL A 235 -0.32 6.68 6.89
CA VAL A 235 1.06 6.89 6.44
C VAL A 235 2.03 6.84 7.63
N PRO A 236 3.16 6.13 7.53
CA PRO A 236 4.20 6.17 8.55
C PRO A 236 4.82 7.55 8.70
N ARG A 237 5.20 7.91 9.93
CA ARG A 237 5.97 9.13 10.20
C ARG A 237 7.28 9.13 9.41
N GLY A 238 7.65 10.29 8.87
CA GLY A 238 8.85 10.46 8.05
C GLY A 238 8.67 10.06 6.58
N SER A 239 7.46 9.69 6.15
CA SER A 239 7.18 9.39 4.74
C SER A 239 7.38 10.64 3.87
N LYS A 240 7.98 10.44 2.69
CA LYS A 240 8.22 11.49 1.70
C LYS A 240 7.03 11.56 0.75
N ILE A 241 6.34 12.69 0.73
CA ILE A 241 5.28 12.98 -0.22
C ILE A 241 5.86 13.76 -1.41
N TRP A 242 5.67 13.23 -2.60
CA TRP A 242 5.97 13.89 -3.86
C TRP A 242 4.67 14.09 -4.63
N MET A 243 4.40 15.32 -5.01
CA MET A 243 3.14 15.70 -5.65
C MET A 243 3.43 16.41 -6.96
N ARG A 244 2.65 16.06 -7.98
CA ARG A 244 2.61 16.70 -9.28
C ARG A 244 1.21 17.19 -9.56
N VAL A 245 1.10 18.45 -9.95
CA VAL A 245 -0.16 19.05 -10.41
C VAL A 245 0.06 19.62 -11.79
N ALA A 246 -0.74 19.18 -12.75
CA ALA A 246 -0.76 19.64 -14.13
C ALA A 246 -2.06 20.40 -14.42
N GLY A 247 -1.95 21.48 -15.18
CA GLY A 247 -3.06 22.38 -15.50
C GLY A 247 -3.17 23.58 -14.55
N GLY A 248 -3.88 24.60 -15.01
CA GLY A 248 -4.07 25.88 -14.33
C GLY A 248 -2.81 26.76 -14.25
N ASN A 249 -3.02 28.07 -14.17
CA ASN A 249 -1.94 29.07 -14.07
C ASN A 249 -1.62 29.50 -12.63
N ILE A 250 -2.48 29.12 -11.67
CA ILE A 250 -2.34 29.50 -10.27
C ILE A 250 -1.46 28.48 -9.55
N THR A 251 -0.50 28.92 -8.74
CA THR A 251 0.34 28.01 -7.96
C THR A 251 -0.51 27.23 -6.94
N PRO A 252 -0.50 25.88 -6.95
CA PRO A 252 -1.18 25.07 -5.94
C PRO A 252 -0.57 25.26 -4.55
N VAL A 253 -1.39 24.98 -3.54
CA VAL A 253 -1.03 25.02 -2.12
C VAL A 253 -1.41 23.69 -1.48
N LEU A 254 -0.45 23.08 -0.80
CA LEU A 254 -0.65 21.94 0.08
C LEU A 254 -0.82 22.45 1.51
N GLU A 255 -1.95 22.15 2.13
CA GLU A 255 -2.22 22.42 3.53
C GLU A 255 -2.14 21.11 4.33
N ILE A 256 -1.28 21.09 5.35
CA ILE A 256 -1.14 20.00 6.32
C ILE A 256 -1.19 20.63 7.71
N ASP A 257 -2.14 20.23 8.55
CA ASP A 257 -2.34 20.79 9.91
C ASP A 257 -2.40 22.33 9.94
N GLY A 258 -3.08 22.95 8.97
CA GLY A 258 -3.20 24.40 8.86
C GLY A 258 -1.93 25.12 8.39
N LYS A 259 -0.84 24.39 8.09
CA LYS A 259 0.38 24.96 7.50
C LYS A 259 0.36 24.81 5.99
N ASN A 260 0.51 25.94 5.31
CA ASN A 260 0.49 26.00 3.85
C ASN A 260 1.90 25.90 3.27
N LYS A 261 2.08 24.99 2.31
CA LYS A 261 3.28 24.83 1.49
C LYS A 261 2.92 25.10 0.03
N LYS A 262 3.62 26.05 -0.60
CA LYS A 262 3.44 26.37 -2.02
C LYS A 262 4.28 25.43 -2.88
N PHE A 263 3.74 25.05 -4.03
CA PHE A 263 4.45 24.22 -5.00
C PHE A 263 5.51 25.03 -5.76
N GLY A 264 6.59 24.37 -6.17
CA GLY A 264 7.54 24.90 -7.15
C GLY A 264 6.99 24.77 -8.57
N ARG A 265 7.15 25.80 -9.40
CA ARG A 265 6.77 25.76 -10.82
C ARG A 265 7.95 25.21 -11.63
N LEU A 266 7.77 24.04 -12.25
CA LEU A 266 8.81 23.43 -13.09
C LEU A 266 8.71 23.95 -14.53
N GLN A 267 7.49 24.07 -15.06
CA GLN A 267 7.17 24.56 -16.40
C GLN A 267 5.83 25.32 -16.38
N GLU A 268 5.38 25.81 -17.53
CA GLU A 268 4.03 26.36 -17.64
C GLU A 268 2.98 25.30 -17.28
N ASN A 269 2.04 25.67 -16.40
CA ASN A 269 0.97 24.80 -15.91
C ASN A 269 1.44 23.48 -15.27
N PHE A 270 2.69 23.42 -14.78
CA PHE A 270 3.25 22.20 -14.18
C PHE A 270 3.96 22.52 -12.87
N PHE A 271 3.43 21.95 -11.79
CA PHE A 271 3.85 22.25 -10.43
C PHE A 271 4.26 20.97 -9.71
N VAL A 272 5.35 21.05 -8.96
CA VAL A 272 5.88 19.95 -8.16
C VAL A 272 6.14 20.39 -6.74
N LEU A 273 5.91 19.48 -5.79
CA LEU A 273 6.24 19.69 -4.40
C LEU A 273 6.79 18.39 -3.83
N GLU A 274 7.86 18.52 -3.07
CA GLU A 274 8.41 17.45 -2.25
C GLU A 274 8.39 17.90 -0.80
N GLN A 275 7.84 17.08 0.09
CA GLN A 275 7.74 17.36 1.51
C GLN A 275 7.87 16.07 2.31
N ILE A 276 8.42 16.15 3.52
CA ILE A 276 8.46 15.02 4.47
C ILE A 276 7.33 15.21 5.48
N LEU A 277 6.53 14.17 5.68
CA LEU A 277 5.40 14.14 6.61
C LEU A 277 5.88 13.76 8.01
N GLN A 278 5.95 14.73 8.92
CA GLN A 278 6.34 14.50 10.32
C GLN A 278 5.13 14.42 11.26
N SER A 279 4.12 15.24 10.97
CA SER A 279 2.82 15.28 11.65
C SER A 279 1.75 15.66 10.62
N GLY A 280 0.49 15.37 10.93
CA GLY A 280 -0.61 15.60 10.00
C GLY A 280 -1.84 14.80 10.39
N ASN A 281 -2.98 15.45 10.59
CA ASN A 281 -4.27 14.78 10.74
C ASN A 281 -5.15 14.95 9.49
N HIS A 282 -4.82 15.91 8.63
CA HIS A 282 -5.61 16.23 7.45
C HIS A 282 -4.72 16.81 6.35
N VAL A 283 -4.94 16.36 5.11
CA VAL A 283 -4.24 16.85 3.93
C VAL A 283 -5.24 17.48 2.97
N ARG A 284 -4.99 18.72 2.61
CA ARG A 284 -5.79 19.46 1.63
C ARG A 284 -4.91 20.02 0.53
N LEU A 285 -5.25 19.71 -0.71
CA LEU A 285 -4.60 20.25 -1.91
C LEU A 285 -5.57 21.22 -2.59
N GLN A 286 -5.16 22.47 -2.75
CA GLN A 286 -5.96 23.50 -3.38
C GLN A 286 -5.19 24.21 -4.50
N GLN A 287 -5.90 24.60 -5.56
CA GLN A 287 -5.37 25.47 -6.60
C GLN A 287 -6.41 26.55 -6.92
N GLY A 288 -6.17 27.76 -6.41
CA GLY A 288 -7.15 28.84 -6.46
C GLY A 288 -8.41 28.48 -5.67
N ILE A 289 -9.56 28.44 -6.36
CA ILE A 289 -10.87 28.08 -5.77
C ILE A 289 -11.15 26.57 -5.81
N PHE A 290 -10.34 25.79 -6.52
CA PHE A 290 -10.56 24.37 -6.70
C PHE A 290 -9.86 23.58 -5.59
N THR A 291 -10.61 22.73 -4.89
CA THR A 291 -10.05 21.74 -3.95
C THR A 291 -9.84 20.43 -4.69
N LEU A 292 -8.58 20.04 -4.86
CA LEU A 292 -8.18 18.84 -5.59
C LEU A 292 -8.22 17.57 -4.73
N LEU A 293 -7.78 17.71 -3.47
CA LEU A 293 -7.72 16.63 -2.51
C LEU A 293 -8.13 17.18 -1.15
N ASN A 294 -8.95 16.43 -0.42
CA ASN A 294 -9.33 16.76 0.94
C ASN A 294 -9.57 15.45 1.69
N GLN A 295 -8.53 14.92 2.32
CA GLN A 295 -8.57 13.61 2.98
C GLN A 295 -7.98 13.68 4.39
N PRO A 296 -8.54 12.93 5.36
CA PRO A 296 -7.90 12.75 6.64
C PRO A 296 -6.63 11.92 6.49
N LEU A 297 -5.61 12.29 7.26
CA LEU A 297 -4.31 11.65 7.30
C LEU A 297 -4.12 11.00 8.67
N ARG A 298 -3.82 9.71 8.69
CA ARG A 298 -3.48 9.00 9.93
C ARG A 298 -2.00 8.72 9.98
N MET A 299 -1.30 9.42 10.87
CA MET A 299 0.13 9.24 11.05
C MET A 299 0.41 8.05 11.97
N ILE A 300 1.11 7.05 11.44
CA ILE A 300 1.54 5.88 12.20
C ILE A 300 2.95 6.16 12.75
N ALA A 301 3.06 6.24 14.08
CA ALA A 301 4.33 6.45 14.76
C ALA A 301 5.09 5.13 14.96
N ASP A 302 6.43 5.16 14.85
CA ASP A 302 7.26 4.01 15.16
C ASP A 302 7.18 3.67 16.64
N GLN A 303 7.02 2.38 16.94
CA GLN A 303 6.96 1.84 18.29
C GLN A 303 8.20 0.98 18.57
N PRO A 304 8.64 0.88 19.83
CA PRO A 304 9.68 -0.09 20.18
C PRO A 304 9.17 -1.53 19.94
N PRO A 305 10.07 -2.46 19.57
CA PRO A 305 9.73 -3.87 19.50
C PRO A 305 9.13 -4.40 20.80
N VAL A 306 8.16 -5.30 20.67
CA VAL A 306 7.58 -6.02 21.79
C VAL A 306 8.32 -7.33 21.95
N VAL A 307 8.88 -7.56 23.13
CA VAL A 307 9.60 -8.78 23.51
C VAL A 307 8.91 -9.44 24.68
N ALA A 308 8.66 -10.74 24.58
CA ALA A 308 8.14 -11.53 25.68
C ALA A 308 9.27 -11.84 26.68
N MET A 309 8.94 -11.93 27.97
CA MET A 309 9.88 -12.41 28.99
C MET A 309 10.41 -13.79 28.57
N PRO A 310 11.73 -14.03 28.57
CA PRO A 310 12.28 -15.34 28.24
C PRO A 310 11.79 -16.40 29.25
N ASP A 311 11.34 -17.54 28.75
CA ASP A 311 11.06 -18.72 29.58
C ASP A 311 12.39 -19.49 29.76
N LEU A 312 12.87 -19.49 31.00
CA LEU A 312 14.16 -20.04 31.40
C LEU A 312 13.95 -21.36 32.13
N LYS A 313 14.56 -22.43 31.61
CA LYS A 313 14.47 -23.78 32.19
C LYS A 313 15.86 -24.35 32.41
N ALA A 314 16.13 -24.74 33.66
CA ALA A 314 17.32 -25.52 33.97
C ALA A 314 17.21 -26.90 33.31
N LEU A 315 18.23 -27.27 32.55
CA LEU A 315 18.37 -28.57 31.91
C LEU A 315 19.53 -29.35 32.56
N PRO A 316 19.58 -30.68 32.40
CA PRO A 316 20.70 -31.49 32.89
C PRO A 316 22.06 -31.02 32.35
N HIS A 317 23.14 -31.47 32.99
CA HIS A 317 24.52 -31.23 32.53
C HIS A 317 24.91 -29.73 32.46
N GLY A 318 24.37 -28.91 33.36
CA GLY A 318 24.70 -27.48 33.40
C GLY A 318 24.28 -26.76 32.12
N GLN A 319 23.09 -27.07 31.61
CA GLN A 319 22.52 -26.39 30.45
C GLN A 319 21.31 -25.56 30.87
N MET A 320 21.05 -24.49 30.14
CA MET A 320 19.84 -23.70 30.29
C MET A 320 19.10 -23.60 28.97
N GLY A 321 17.87 -24.10 28.95
CA GLY A 321 16.92 -23.87 27.87
C GLY A 321 16.36 -22.47 28.01
N VAL A 322 16.39 -21.71 26.91
CA VAL A 322 15.82 -20.37 26.84
C VAL A 322 14.88 -20.34 25.65
N HIS A 323 13.60 -20.14 25.92
CA HIS A 323 12.58 -19.84 24.91
C HIS A 323 12.29 -18.34 24.94
N PHE A 324 12.34 -17.68 23.79
CA PHE A 324 12.00 -16.27 23.70
C PHE A 324 11.35 -15.91 22.36
N CYS A 325 10.53 -14.86 22.41
CA CYS A 325 9.88 -14.28 21.22
C CYS A 325 10.03 -12.76 21.21
N GLY A 326 10.29 -12.20 20.03
CA GLY A 326 10.23 -10.77 19.76
C GLY A 326 9.44 -10.47 18.49
N GLU A 327 8.72 -9.36 18.48
CA GLU A 327 7.88 -8.91 17.38
C GLU A 327 7.97 -7.40 17.21
N ASP A 328 7.96 -6.94 15.95
CA ASP A 328 7.92 -5.53 15.59
C ASP A 328 6.83 -5.28 14.53
N GLN A 329 6.24 -4.09 14.54
CA GLN A 329 5.18 -3.68 13.62
C GLN A 329 5.62 -3.76 12.14
N TYR A 330 6.88 -3.41 11.86
CA TYR A 330 7.44 -3.35 10.51
C TYR A 330 8.47 -4.45 10.30
N GLN A 331 9.62 -4.37 10.97
CA GLN A 331 10.74 -5.28 10.82
C GLN A 331 11.62 -5.28 12.08
N LEU A 332 11.80 -6.47 12.63
CA LEU A 332 12.79 -6.77 13.65
C LEU A 332 14.16 -6.97 12.98
N GLN A 333 15.19 -6.32 13.50
CA GLN A 333 16.56 -6.35 12.97
C GLN A 333 17.46 -7.28 13.78
N SER A 334 17.38 -7.17 15.11
CA SER A 334 18.15 -8.00 16.03
C SER A 334 17.40 -8.25 17.32
N LEU A 335 17.71 -9.37 17.94
CA LEU A 335 17.28 -9.71 19.29
C LEU A 335 18.50 -10.22 20.04
N THR A 336 18.79 -9.62 21.19
CA THR A 336 19.95 -9.94 22.01
C THR A 336 19.49 -10.39 23.38
N LEU A 337 19.92 -11.58 23.76
CA LEU A 337 19.84 -12.07 25.13
C LEU A 337 21.07 -11.63 25.88
N HIS A 338 20.87 -11.03 27.05
CA HIS A 338 21.93 -10.57 27.91
C HIS A 338 21.82 -11.23 29.29
N TRP A 339 22.96 -11.48 29.90
CA TRP A 339 23.06 -11.92 31.27
C TRP A 339 24.27 -11.32 31.97
N HIS A 340 24.17 -11.04 33.27
CA HIS A 340 25.31 -10.68 34.10
C HIS A 340 25.09 -11.09 35.56
N SER A 341 26.16 -11.14 36.35
CA SER A 341 26.09 -11.30 37.80
C SER A 341 25.49 -10.05 38.46
N PRO A 342 24.63 -10.19 39.49
CA PRO A 342 24.19 -9.08 40.33
C PRO A 342 25.33 -8.37 41.07
N GLU A 343 26.36 -9.13 41.48
CA GLU A 343 27.48 -8.62 42.29
C GLU A 343 28.60 -8.02 41.43
N LYS A 344 28.85 -8.62 40.26
CA LYS A 344 29.91 -8.23 39.32
C LYS A 344 29.34 -8.10 37.91
N PRO A 345 28.77 -6.93 37.52
CA PRO A 345 28.12 -6.74 36.23
C PRO A 345 29.03 -7.00 35.01
N GLU A 346 30.35 -6.90 35.17
CA GLU A 346 31.36 -7.28 34.18
C GLU A 346 31.41 -8.79 33.90
N MET A 347 30.93 -9.61 34.83
CA MET A 347 30.82 -11.06 34.69
C MET A 347 29.47 -11.40 34.07
N GLY A 348 29.46 -11.46 32.74
CA GLY A 348 28.26 -11.69 31.96
C GLY A 348 28.58 -11.98 30.51
N GLY A 349 27.53 -12.08 29.72
CA GLY A 349 27.63 -12.32 28.30
C GLY A 349 26.36 -11.88 27.59
N ASN A 350 26.44 -11.91 26.27
CA ASN A 350 25.28 -11.71 25.44
C ASN A 350 25.32 -12.62 24.22
N LYS A 351 24.15 -12.87 23.65
CA LYS A 351 24.00 -13.62 22.41
C LYS A 351 23.02 -12.88 21.52
N THR A 352 23.50 -12.43 20.37
CA THR A 352 22.71 -11.66 19.39
C THR A 352 22.25 -12.54 18.25
N PHE A 353 20.97 -12.42 17.91
CA PHE A 353 20.29 -13.10 16.82
C PHE A 353 19.87 -12.05 15.80
N HIS A 354 20.41 -12.14 14.58
CA HIS A 354 20.01 -11.27 13.47
C HIS A 354 18.87 -11.90 12.69
N ILE A 355 17.86 -11.10 12.35
CA ILE A 355 16.70 -11.52 11.56
C ILE A 355 16.30 -10.41 10.60
N GLN A 356 15.69 -10.79 9.47
CA GLN A 356 14.97 -9.90 8.58
C GLN A 356 13.51 -10.37 8.50
N GLY A 357 12.69 -9.93 9.44
CA GLY A 357 11.30 -10.38 9.56
C GLY A 357 10.54 -9.63 10.64
N LYS A 358 9.22 -9.84 10.73
CA LYS A 358 8.37 -9.19 11.74
C LYS A 358 8.46 -9.83 13.12
N LYS A 359 8.68 -11.14 13.17
CA LYS A 359 8.65 -11.93 14.40
C LYS A 359 9.77 -12.96 14.39
N LEU A 360 10.39 -13.16 15.55
CA LEU A 360 11.32 -14.24 15.81
C LEU A 360 10.90 -14.93 17.10
N CYS A 361 10.77 -16.25 17.08
CA CYS A 361 10.71 -17.08 18.27
C CYS A 361 11.80 -18.15 18.16
N GLN A 362 12.59 -18.34 19.20
CA GLN A 362 13.65 -19.35 19.23
C GLN A 362 13.67 -20.08 20.56
N ASP A 363 14.01 -21.35 20.45
CA ASP A 363 14.48 -22.20 21.53
C ASP A 363 15.99 -22.36 21.38
N ILE A 364 16.73 -21.92 22.38
CA ILE A 364 18.18 -22.10 22.43
C ILE A 364 18.57 -22.83 23.70
N THR A 365 19.69 -23.55 23.61
CA THR A 365 20.37 -24.10 24.78
C THR A 365 21.66 -23.33 25.00
N LEU A 366 21.83 -22.81 26.22
CA LEU A 366 23.07 -22.17 26.68
C LEU A 366 23.84 -23.16 27.57
N SER A 367 25.14 -23.29 27.33
CA SER A 367 26.04 -24.05 28.21
C SER A 367 26.44 -23.19 29.40
N THR A 368 25.74 -23.32 30.52
CA THR A 368 25.98 -22.54 31.73
C THR A 368 26.97 -23.18 32.69
N GLY A 369 27.16 -24.51 32.62
CA GLY A 369 28.04 -25.26 33.51
C GLY A 369 29.53 -24.93 33.32
N SER A 370 29.92 -24.52 32.12
CA SER A 370 31.27 -24.06 31.79
C SER A 370 31.53 -22.58 32.13
N ASP A 371 30.49 -21.84 32.48
CA ASP A 371 30.53 -20.40 32.74
C ASP A 371 31.02 -20.11 34.18
N ALA A 372 31.58 -18.92 34.40
CA ALA A 372 31.96 -18.45 35.74
C ALA A 372 30.75 -18.33 36.69
N LEU A 373 29.56 -18.11 36.12
CA LEU A 373 28.31 -17.94 36.85
C LEU A 373 27.63 -19.26 37.23
N ALA A 374 28.16 -20.44 36.87
CA ALA A 374 27.56 -21.73 37.20
C ALA A 374 27.18 -21.85 38.70
N GLY A 375 25.91 -22.09 39.03
CA GLY A 375 25.44 -22.20 40.42
C GLY A 375 25.31 -20.87 41.18
N LYS A 376 25.55 -19.73 40.52
CA LYS A 376 25.36 -18.37 41.08
C LYS A 376 24.12 -17.71 40.48
N GLU A 377 23.66 -16.63 41.11
CA GLU A 377 22.60 -15.79 40.57
C GLU A 377 23.09 -15.02 39.34
N ALA A 378 22.22 -14.92 38.33
CA ALA A 378 22.43 -14.10 37.14
C ALA A 378 21.13 -13.39 36.76
N ILE A 379 21.29 -12.16 36.29
CA ILE A 379 20.20 -11.31 35.83
C ILE A 379 20.09 -11.43 34.31
N PHE A 380 18.95 -11.90 33.83
CA PHE A 380 18.61 -12.02 32.42
C PHE A 380 17.68 -10.91 31.96
N TRP A 381 17.90 -10.44 30.72
CA TRP A 381 16.92 -9.65 29.99
C TRP A 381 17.11 -9.81 28.49
N LEU A 382 16.06 -9.50 27.75
CA LEU A 382 16.09 -9.44 26.30
C LEU A 382 16.05 -7.98 25.85
N SER A 383 16.79 -7.69 24.79
CA SER A 383 16.65 -6.45 24.03
C SER A 383 16.40 -6.76 22.55
N ALA A 384 15.42 -6.13 21.95
CA ALA A 384 15.15 -6.20 20.52
C ALA A 384 15.36 -4.84 19.88
N GLN A 385 15.93 -4.81 18.68
CA GLN A 385 16.10 -3.61 17.88
C GLN A 385 15.31 -3.74 16.58
N ASN A 386 14.53 -2.72 16.23
CA ASN A 386 13.88 -2.66 14.92
C ASN A 386 14.75 -1.97 13.86
N SER A 387 14.29 -2.02 12.62
CA SER A 387 14.93 -1.38 11.46
C SER A 387 15.02 0.15 11.56
N ALA A 388 14.24 0.79 12.43
CA ALA A 388 14.33 2.22 12.74
C ALA A 388 15.41 2.55 13.79
N GLY A 389 16.07 1.53 14.35
CA GLY A 389 17.10 1.65 15.39
C GLY A 389 16.55 1.81 16.81
N ILE A 390 15.23 1.70 17.01
CA ILE A 390 14.58 1.78 18.31
C ILE A 390 14.76 0.44 19.04
N ILE A 391 15.09 0.52 20.33
CA ILE A 391 15.34 -0.65 21.17
C ILE A 391 14.17 -0.82 22.15
N GLY A 392 13.60 -2.02 22.19
CA GLY A 392 12.67 -2.48 23.21
C GLY A 392 13.35 -3.50 24.13
N THR A 393 13.11 -3.42 25.44
CA THR A 393 13.73 -4.33 26.43
C THR A 393 12.67 -4.95 27.33
N THR A 394 12.90 -6.17 27.78
CA THR A 394 12.09 -6.80 28.84
C THR A 394 12.45 -6.25 30.21
N GLU A 395 11.61 -6.55 31.20
CA GLU A 395 12.02 -6.51 32.60
C GLU A 395 13.17 -7.51 32.85
N LYS A 396 13.91 -7.28 33.94
CA LYS A 396 15.06 -8.11 34.34
C LYS A 396 14.59 -9.23 35.25
N GLN A 397 15.03 -10.45 34.98
CA GLN A 397 14.71 -11.63 35.77
C GLN A 397 15.98 -12.21 36.38
N THR A 398 15.98 -12.45 37.69
CA THR A 398 17.08 -13.15 38.38
C THR A 398 16.81 -14.64 38.41
N VAL A 399 17.77 -15.44 37.94
CA VAL A 399 17.74 -16.91 38.01
C VAL A 399 19.10 -17.44 38.44
N ILE A 400 19.12 -18.68 38.95
CA ILE A 400 20.37 -19.38 39.25
C ILE A 400 20.85 -20.06 37.97
N PHE A 401 22.10 -19.79 37.57
CA PHE A 401 22.73 -20.47 36.44
C PHE A 401 22.86 -21.97 36.74
N PRO A 402 22.33 -22.86 35.87
CA PRO A 402 22.51 -24.30 36.06
C PRO A 402 23.99 -24.68 36.07
N GLN A 403 24.40 -25.41 37.10
CA GLN A 403 25.75 -25.96 37.22
C GLN A 403 25.79 -27.41 36.74
N TYR A 404 26.97 -27.89 36.36
CA TYR A 404 27.17 -29.30 36.03
C TYR A 404 27.23 -30.15 37.31
N ASP A 405 26.52 -31.28 37.34
CA ASP A 405 26.54 -32.22 38.48
C ASP A 405 27.58 -33.31 38.25
N PHE A 406 28.82 -33.03 38.65
CA PHE A 406 29.95 -33.96 38.49
C PHE A 406 29.85 -35.14 39.46
N LYS A 407 29.90 -36.36 38.90
CA LYS A 407 30.00 -37.61 39.67
C LYS A 407 31.43 -37.87 40.10
N ASN A 408 32.42 -37.54 39.28
CA ASN A 408 33.83 -37.70 39.59
C ASN A 408 34.33 -36.61 40.54
N ASP A 409 34.91 -37.00 41.68
CA ASP A 409 35.40 -36.07 42.70
C ASP A 409 36.51 -35.14 42.19
N TRP A 410 37.38 -35.62 41.31
CA TRP A 410 38.46 -34.82 40.70
C TRP A 410 37.92 -33.84 39.66
N ALA A 411 36.96 -34.27 38.83
CA ALA A 411 36.28 -33.36 37.91
C ALA A 411 35.57 -32.24 38.70
N ARG A 412 34.87 -32.60 39.79
CA ARG A 412 34.20 -31.64 40.67
C ARG A 412 35.16 -30.66 41.33
N LYS A 413 36.28 -31.13 41.86
CA LYS A 413 37.32 -30.28 42.49
C LYS A 413 37.94 -29.32 41.47
N LEU A 414 38.34 -29.82 40.31
CA LEU A 414 38.98 -29.02 39.28
C LEU A 414 38.01 -28.01 38.65
N ALA A 415 36.74 -28.38 38.47
CA ALA A 415 35.69 -27.46 38.00
C ALA A 415 35.45 -26.30 38.96
N ARG A 416 35.38 -26.57 40.28
CA ARG A 416 35.27 -25.50 41.30
C ARG A 416 36.48 -24.57 41.29
N ALA A 417 37.69 -25.13 41.26
CA ALA A 417 38.92 -24.34 41.20
C ALA A 417 38.98 -23.44 39.96
N ARG A 418 38.58 -23.97 38.80
CA ARG A 418 38.46 -23.23 37.55
C ARG A 418 37.43 -22.10 37.70
N GLN A 419 36.27 -22.38 38.29
CA GLN A 419 35.23 -21.38 38.49
C GLN A 419 35.68 -20.26 39.45
N ASP A 420 36.36 -20.60 40.54
CA ASP A 420 36.89 -19.63 41.50
C ASP A 420 37.95 -18.72 40.84
N TYR A 421 38.78 -19.27 39.97
CA TYR A 421 39.73 -18.50 39.16
C TYR A 421 39.03 -17.58 38.15
N LEU A 422 38.00 -18.08 37.46
CA LEU A 422 37.21 -17.25 36.55
C LEU A 422 36.51 -16.11 37.31
N TRP A 423 36.02 -16.38 38.52
CA TRP A 423 35.39 -15.39 39.38
C TRP A 423 36.37 -14.33 39.92
N ASP A 424 37.57 -14.77 40.28
CA ASP A 424 38.65 -13.93 40.76
C ASP A 424 40.01 -14.56 40.43
N ALA A 425 40.75 -13.88 39.55
CA ALA A 425 42.06 -14.32 39.07
C ALA A 425 43.12 -14.46 40.19
N SER A 426 42.87 -13.88 41.37
CA SER A 426 43.72 -14.07 42.55
C SER A 426 43.79 -15.53 43.02
N ASN A 427 42.81 -16.37 42.65
CA ASN A 427 42.78 -17.80 42.99
C ASN A 427 43.69 -18.68 42.11
N LEU A 428 44.59 -18.09 41.32
CA LEU A 428 45.52 -18.83 40.45
C LEU A 428 46.34 -19.88 41.21
N GLU A 429 46.88 -19.52 42.38
CA GLU A 429 47.72 -20.41 43.19
C GLU A 429 46.94 -21.66 43.62
N LYS A 430 45.71 -21.48 44.14
CA LYS A 430 44.82 -22.59 44.52
C LYS A 430 44.47 -23.51 43.35
N LEU A 431 44.25 -22.94 42.16
CA LEU A 431 44.00 -23.73 40.95
C LEU A 431 45.23 -24.55 40.57
N LEU A 432 46.42 -23.96 40.61
CA LEU A 432 47.68 -24.65 40.32
C LEU A 432 48.00 -25.74 41.36
N ASP A 433 47.66 -25.54 42.62
CA ASP A 433 47.79 -26.55 43.68
C ASP A 433 46.94 -27.78 43.36
N ILE A 434 45.67 -27.59 43.00
CA ILE A 434 44.76 -28.69 42.64
C ILE A 434 45.26 -29.43 41.38
N ILE A 435 45.77 -28.70 40.39
CA ILE A 435 46.39 -29.31 39.20
C ILE A 435 47.64 -30.13 39.60
N THR A 436 48.41 -29.65 40.57
CA THR A 436 49.60 -30.34 41.08
C THR A 436 49.23 -31.58 41.89
N GLU A 437 48.17 -31.54 42.70
CA GLU A 437 47.64 -32.72 43.39
C GLU A 437 47.16 -33.79 42.40
N LEU A 438 46.45 -33.36 41.34
CA LEU A 438 45.93 -34.25 40.30
C LEU A 438 47.06 -34.98 39.54
N ARG A 439 48.28 -34.43 39.54
CA ARG A 439 49.49 -35.08 38.99
C ARG A 439 49.82 -36.41 39.67
N ASN A 440 49.46 -36.55 40.94
CA ASN A 440 49.75 -37.76 41.73
C ASN A 440 48.72 -38.88 41.49
N VAL A 441 47.68 -38.60 40.71
CA VAL A 441 46.68 -39.58 40.26
C VAL A 441 47.16 -40.23 38.96
N LYS A 442 46.90 -41.52 38.78
CA LYS A 442 47.12 -42.19 37.49
C LYS A 442 46.13 -41.65 36.45
N LEU A 443 46.59 -40.71 35.62
CA LEU A 443 45.88 -40.22 34.44
C LEU A 443 46.51 -40.81 33.17
N PRO A 444 45.78 -40.91 32.05
CA PRO A 444 46.39 -41.21 30.75
C PRO A 444 47.43 -40.18 30.36
N VAL A 445 48.43 -40.63 29.62
CA VAL A 445 49.53 -39.80 29.11
C VAL A 445 49.00 -38.56 28.38
N GLY A 446 48.03 -38.69 27.47
CA GLY A 446 47.47 -37.54 26.74
C GLY A 446 46.75 -36.53 27.63
N LEU A 447 46.00 -36.99 28.65
CA LEU A 447 45.28 -36.11 29.57
C LEU A 447 46.25 -35.43 30.56
N TYR A 448 47.26 -36.17 31.00
CA TYR A 448 48.36 -35.68 31.82
C TYR A 448 49.16 -34.59 31.10
N LEU A 449 49.53 -34.80 29.85
CA LEU A 449 50.25 -33.82 29.04
C LEU A 449 49.40 -32.57 28.77
N ALA A 450 48.11 -32.74 28.46
CA ALA A 450 47.18 -31.62 28.31
C ALA A 450 47.13 -30.77 29.60
N LEU A 451 46.94 -31.42 30.75
CA LEU A 451 46.93 -30.77 32.06
C LEU A 451 48.23 -30.01 32.36
N GLN A 452 49.39 -30.58 32.02
CA GLN A 452 50.69 -29.93 32.20
C GLN A 452 50.85 -28.70 31.30
N ASN A 453 50.47 -28.81 30.03
CA ASN A 453 50.53 -27.70 29.09
C ASN A 453 49.64 -26.55 29.58
N THR A 454 48.41 -26.86 29.99
CA THR A 454 47.48 -25.86 30.51
C THR A 454 47.99 -25.20 31.80
N ALA A 455 48.59 -25.96 32.73
CA ALA A 455 49.21 -25.40 33.93
C ALA A 455 50.37 -24.43 33.59
N ARG A 456 51.23 -24.82 32.65
CA ARG A 456 52.34 -23.99 32.19
C ARG A 456 51.86 -22.71 31.52
N ASP A 457 50.80 -22.80 30.73
CA ASP A 457 50.20 -21.64 30.06
C ASP A 457 49.56 -20.68 31.06
N LEU A 458 48.90 -21.20 32.09
CA LEU A 458 48.37 -20.39 33.18
C LEU A 458 49.47 -19.65 33.96
N GLN A 459 50.58 -20.32 34.26
CA GLN A 459 51.75 -19.67 34.89
C GLN A 459 52.38 -18.60 34.00
N ALA A 460 52.32 -18.77 32.67
CA ALA A 460 52.79 -17.79 31.70
C ALA A 460 51.78 -16.64 31.45
N GLY A 461 50.64 -16.61 32.14
CA GLY A 461 49.60 -15.59 31.98
C GLY A 461 48.68 -15.78 30.78
N ARG A 462 48.74 -16.94 30.10
CA ARG A 462 47.87 -17.28 28.94
C ARG A 462 46.57 -17.92 29.41
N SER A 463 45.68 -17.14 30.01
CA SER A 463 44.51 -17.66 30.73
C SER A 463 43.29 -18.01 29.87
N ALA A 464 42.98 -17.24 28.81
CA ALA A 464 41.73 -17.40 28.06
C ALA A 464 41.58 -18.77 27.38
N GLY A 465 42.59 -19.22 26.61
CA GLY A 465 42.59 -20.55 25.98
C GLY A 465 42.66 -21.68 27.02
N SER A 466 43.49 -21.49 28.03
CA SER A 466 43.69 -22.46 29.12
C SER A 466 42.42 -22.80 29.89
N MET A 467 41.49 -21.84 30.06
CA MET A 467 40.21 -22.11 30.72
C MET A 467 39.25 -22.94 29.88
N ALA A 468 39.30 -22.81 28.55
CA ALA A 468 38.55 -23.70 27.66
C ALA A 468 39.15 -25.10 27.66
N ASP A 469 40.48 -25.21 27.61
CA ASP A 469 41.19 -26.49 27.66
C ASP A 469 40.97 -27.22 28.98
N LEU A 470 41.03 -26.51 30.12
CA LEU A 470 40.70 -27.08 31.43
C LEU A 470 39.28 -27.64 31.46
N TRP A 471 38.31 -26.96 30.84
CA TRP A 471 36.95 -27.47 30.78
C TRP A 471 36.86 -28.80 30.02
N GLN A 472 37.56 -28.91 28.88
CA GLN A 472 37.63 -30.17 28.13
C GLN A 472 38.32 -31.30 28.93
N ILE A 473 39.39 -30.98 29.67
CA ILE A 473 40.05 -31.92 30.57
C ILE A 473 39.08 -32.39 31.67
N ILE A 474 38.36 -31.47 32.30
CA ILE A 474 37.36 -31.78 33.33
C ILE A 474 36.29 -32.73 32.78
N MET A 475 35.73 -32.43 31.62
CA MET A 475 34.71 -33.27 30.98
C MET A 475 35.26 -34.67 30.69
N ARG A 476 36.51 -34.78 30.23
CA ARG A 476 37.15 -36.07 29.97
C ARG A 476 37.50 -36.86 31.23
N ILE A 477 37.73 -36.20 32.37
CA ILE A 477 37.86 -36.86 33.68
C ILE A 477 36.50 -37.38 34.14
N GLU A 478 35.42 -36.63 33.92
CA GLU A 478 34.05 -37.00 34.27
C GLU A 478 33.54 -38.20 33.45
N GLU A 479 33.77 -38.20 32.14
CA GLU A 479 33.37 -39.27 31.21
C GLU A 479 34.22 -40.54 31.37
N GLY A 480 35.40 -40.42 31.98
CA GLY A 480 36.38 -41.50 32.11
C GLY A 480 37.48 -41.39 31.06
N SER A 481 38.69 -41.78 31.47
CA SER A 481 39.87 -41.63 30.62
C SER A 481 39.86 -42.68 29.49
N TYR A 482 40.24 -42.31 28.26
CA TYR A 482 40.30 -43.27 27.13
C TYR A 482 41.14 -44.51 27.43
N ALA A 483 42.18 -44.40 28.27
CA ALA A 483 42.98 -45.56 28.67
C ALA A 483 42.19 -46.48 29.63
N ASP A 484 41.33 -45.92 30.47
CA ASP A 484 40.45 -46.67 31.38
C ASP A 484 39.28 -47.29 30.61
N ILE A 485 38.71 -46.56 29.64
CA ILE A 485 37.70 -47.09 28.71
C ILE A 485 38.29 -48.25 27.90
N ALA A 486 39.50 -48.09 27.35
CA ALA A 486 40.21 -49.15 26.63
C ALA A 486 40.63 -50.32 27.53
N ALA A 487 40.99 -50.05 28.79
CA ALA A 487 41.33 -51.08 29.77
C ALA A 487 40.09 -51.86 30.23
N ASN A 488 38.96 -51.19 30.42
CA ASN A 488 37.69 -51.79 30.76
C ASN A 488 37.19 -52.69 29.62
N TRP A 489 37.24 -52.20 28.38
CA TRP A 489 36.97 -53.03 27.19
C TRP A 489 37.85 -54.29 27.16
N ARG A 490 39.17 -54.14 27.34
CA ARG A 490 40.09 -55.29 27.39
C ARG A 490 39.73 -56.26 28.52
N ALA A 491 39.45 -55.77 29.72
CA ALA A 491 39.13 -56.61 30.87
C ALA A 491 37.83 -57.41 30.69
N GLU A 492 36.76 -56.78 30.21
CA GLU A 492 35.48 -57.45 29.96
C GLU A 492 35.60 -58.48 28.83
N ARG A 493 36.31 -58.12 27.74
CA ARG A 493 36.58 -59.02 26.62
C ARG A 493 37.42 -60.23 27.04
N ASP A 494 38.54 -60.00 27.71
CA ASP A 494 39.46 -61.07 28.11
C ASP A 494 38.81 -62.01 29.13
N GLY A 495 38.03 -61.45 30.07
CA GLY A 495 37.24 -62.23 31.02
C GLY A 495 36.18 -63.09 30.34
N LEU A 496 35.53 -62.59 29.29
CA LEU A 496 34.59 -63.39 28.48
C LEU A 496 35.32 -64.52 27.74
N LEU A 497 36.44 -64.22 27.07
CA LEU A 497 37.23 -65.22 26.32
C LEU A 497 37.84 -66.31 27.21
N GLU A 498 38.25 -65.98 28.44
CA GLU A 498 38.78 -66.97 29.40
C GLU A 498 37.69 -67.94 29.87
N ASN A 499 36.47 -67.46 30.06
CA ASN A 499 35.36 -68.25 30.61
C ASN A 499 34.60 -69.06 29.54
N LEU A 500 34.61 -68.62 28.28
CA LEU A 500 33.90 -69.28 27.18
C LEU A 500 34.29 -70.77 26.97
N PRO A 501 35.58 -71.16 27.01
CA PRO A 501 35.99 -72.56 26.87
C PRO A 501 35.58 -73.46 28.05
N ASP A 502 35.33 -72.90 29.24
CA ASP A 502 34.98 -73.71 30.42
C ASP A 502 33.51 -74.13 30.39
N MET A 503 33.28 -75.37 29.97
CA MET A 503 31.96 -76.01 29.90
C MET A 503 31.22 -76.09 31.24
N ARG A 504 31.88 -75.82 32.37
CA ARG A 504 31.24 -75.78 33.71
C ARG A 504 30.61 -74.42 34.02
N MET A 505 30.90 -73.38 33.26
CA MET A 505 30.35 -72.04 33.45
C MET A 505 28.85 -71.99 33.09
N ASP A 506 28.07 -71.36 33.96
CA ASP A 506 26.64 -71.11 33.79
C ASP A 506 26.40 -70.14 32.61
N GLU A 507 25.46 -70.49 31.73
CA GLU A 507 25.04 -69.67 30.60
C GLU A 507 24.62 -68.27 31.04
N ALA A 508 23.89 -68.14 32.16
CA ALA A 508 23.45 -66.84 32.67
C ALA A 508 24.62 -65.95 33.15
N VAL A 509 25.78 -66.53 33.44
CA VAL A 509 27.01 -65.79 33.75
C VAL A 509 27.68 -65.32 32.45
N LEU A 510 27.78 -66.20 31.46
CA LEU A 510 28.36 -65.87 30.15
C LEU A 510 27.56 -64.78 29.43
N LEU A 511 26.23 -64.86 29.42
CA LEU A 511 25.37 -63.83 28.82
C LEU A 511 25.51 -62.47 29.53
N ARG A 512 25.75 -62.45 30.85
CA ARG A 512 26.07 -61.21 31.56
C ARG A 512 27.43 -60.63 31.16
N GLN A 513 28.44 -61.48 30.97
CA GLN A 513 29.75 -61.05 30.49
C GLN A 513 29.71 -60.54 29.04
N VAL A 514 28.87 -61.13 28.18
CA VAL A 514 28.62 -60.64 26.82
C VAL A 514 28.03 -59.23 26.85
N ASN A 515 27.03 -58.98 27.70
CA ASN A 515 26.45 -57.65 27.85
C ASN A 515 27.47 -56.64 28.42
N GLY A 516 28.29 -57.04 29.39
CA GLY A 516 29.38 -56.22 29.92
C GLY A 516 30.41 -55.85 28.86
N ALA A 517 30.83 -56.81 28.03
CA ALA A 517 31.72 -56.59 26.90
C ALA A 517 31.10 -55.66 25.84
N ALA A 518 29.82 -55.84 25.51
CA ALA A 518 29.11 -54.98 24.57
C ALA A 518 29.02 -53.53 25.06
N GLU A 519 28.69 -53.30 26.34
CA GLU A 519 28.67 -51.96 26.94
C GLU A 519 30.06 -51.32 27.00
N ALA A 520 31.09 -52.08 27.36
CA ALA A 520 32.46 -51.61 27.36
C ALA A 520 32.95 -51.28 25.94
N TRP A 521 32.54 -52.04 24.93
CA TRP A 521 32.79 -51.73 23.53
C TRP A 521 32.07 -50.46 23.09
N ARG A 522 30.79 -50.27 23.42
CA ARG A 522 30.04 -49.04 23.07
C ARG A 522 30.76 -47.79 23.55
N ALA A 523 31.31 -47.83 24.76
CA ALA A 523 32.10 -46.73 25.31
C ALA A 523 33.44 -46.54 24.59
N PHE A 524 34.05 -47.62 24.09
CA PHE A 524 35.35 -47.62 23.41
C PHE A 524 35.28 -47.34 21.90
N ALA A 525 34.17 -47.68 21.22
CA ALA A 525 33.99 -47.63 19.78
C ALA A 525 34.26 -46.26 19.12
N PRO A 526 33.96 -45.10 19.75
CA PRO A 526 34.35 -43.80 19.20
C PRO A 526 35.86 -43.67 18.98
N ALA A 527 36.71 -44.38 19.74
CA ALA A 527 38.16 -44.43 19.54
C ALA A 527 38.55 -45.03 18.17
N TRP A 528 37.65 -45.83 17.58
CA TRP A 528 37.82 -46.48 16.29
C TRP A 528 37.07 -45.75 15.17
N GLY A 529 36.45 -44.60 15.45
CA GLY A 529 35.67 -43.84 14.47
C GLY A 529 34.29 -44.44 14.17
N TYR A 530 33.80 -45.36 15.02
CA TYR A 530 32.48 -45.96 14.89
C TYR A 530 31.49 -45.35 15.89
N ASP A 531 30.22 -45.27 15.50
CA ASP A 531 29.11 -45.10 16.45
C ASP A 531 29.07 -46.36 17.34
N GLY A 532 29.01 -46.16 18.66
CA GLY A 532 29.04 -47.25 19.63
C GLY A 532 27.93 -48.27 19.44
N THR A 533 26.79 -47.88 18.89
CA THR A 533 25.62 -48.75 18.72
C THR A 533 25.67 -49.63 17.46
N ILE A 534 26.54 -49.32 16.49
CA ILE A 534 26.59 -50.01 15.19
C ILE A 534 26.89 -51.52 15.32
N PHE A 535 27.53 -51.94 16.41
CA PHE A 535 27.92 -53.33 16.66
C PHE A 535 26.98 -54.11 17.58
N ASP A 536 25.88 -53.51 18.02
CA ASP A 536 24.94 -54.17 18.94
C ASP A 536 24.41 -55.50 18.40
N GLY A 537 24.10 -55.56 17.10
CA GLY A 537 23.66 -56.78 16.43
C GLY A 537 24.73 -57.89 16.38
N VAL A 538 26.01 -57.53 16.41
CA VAL A 538 27.12 -58.51 16.46
C VAL A 538 27.18 -59.16 17.85
N TRP A 539 27.06 -58.35 18.90
CA TRP A 539 27.03 -58.82 20.28
C TRP A 539 25.78 -59.64 20.61
N GLU A 540 24.62 -59.27 20.05
CA GLU A 540 23.40 -60.09 20.11
C GLU A 540 23.60 -61.46 19.46
N ASN A 541 24.28 -61.53 18.31
CA ASN A 541 24.56 -62.79 17.63
C ASN A 541 25.54 -63.68 18.44
N ILE A 542 26.56 -63.08 19.07
CA ILE A 542 27.45 -63.78 20.00
C ILE A 542 26.66 -64.37 21.17
N ALA A 543 25.74 -63.61 21.76
CA ALA A 543 24.84 -64.11 22.81
C ALA A 543 23.99 -65.29 22.32
N LEU A 544 23.44 -65.22 21.10
CA LEU A 544 22.67 -66.31 20.49
C LEU A 544 23.49 -67.58 20.28
N GLN A 545 24.77 -67.47 19.86
CA GLN A 545 25.65 -68.64 19.73
C GLN A 545 25.92 -69.31 21.08
N ILE A 546 26.08 -68.52 22.15
CA ILE A 546 26.29 -69.04 23.50
C ILE A 546 25.04 -69.78 24.02
N SER A 547 23.85 -69.19 23.85
CA SER A 547 22.58 -69.86 24.19
C SER A 547 22.27 -71.09 23.33
N GLY A 548 22.76 -71.11 22.08
CA GLY A 548 22.72 -72.27 21.20
C GLY A 548 23.72 -73.37 21.56
N GLY A 549 24.53 -73.20 22.61
CA GLY A 549 25.58 -74.14 23.01
C GLY A 549 26.84 -74.12 22.13
N ASN A 550 26.91 -73.19 21.18
CA ASN A 550 27.95 -73.12 20.16
C ASN A 550 29.08 -72.14 20.57
N ARG A 551 29.68 -72.40 21.72
CA ARG A 551 30.70 -71.50 22.32
C ARG A 551 31.95 -71.33 21.46
N ALA A 552 32.30 -72.33 20.65
CA ALA A 552 33.43 -72.24 19.73
C ALA A 552 33.22 -71.19 18.63
N ASP A 553 31.99 -71.06 18.12
CA ASP A 553 31.68 -70.05 17.11
C ASP A 553 31.53 -68.66 17.75
N ALA A 554 31.04 -68.56 18.99
CA ALA A 554 31.09 -67.32 19.77
C ALA A 554 32.54 -66.80 19.96
N ILE A 555 33.48 -67.69 20.31
CA ILE A 555 34.91 -67.34 20.43
C ILE A 555 35.44 -66.81 19.09
N LYS A 556 35.18 -67.51 17.98
CA LYS A 556 35.62 -67.06 16.64
C LYS A 556 35.04 -65.70 16.27
N MET A 557 33.79 -65.43 16.60
CA MET A 557 33.17 -64.14 16.32
C MET A 557 33.81 -63.01 17.12
N ILE A 558 34.17 -63.25 18.39
CA ILE A 558 34.89 -62.27 19.23
C ILE A 558 36.33 -62.06 18.71
N GLU A 559 37.03 -63.13 18.32
CA GLU A 559 38.37 -63.05 17.72
C GLU A 559 38.35 -62.32 16.37
N GLN A 560 37.33 -62.58 15.54
CA GLN A 560 37.12 -61.89 14.28
C GLN A 560 36.84 -60.40 14.52
N PHE A 561 36.03 -60.09 15.53
CA PHE A 561 35.71 -58.72 15.95
C PHE A 561 36.96 -57.95 16.37
N ASP A 562 37.89 -58.60 17.10
CA ASP A 562 39.18 -58.01 17.46
C ASP A 562 40.08 -57.74 16.24
N SER A 563 40.01 -58.60 15.22
CA SER A 563 40.89 -58.52 14.05
C SER A 563 40.42 -57.51 12.99
N ASN A 564 39.10 -57.43 12.76
CA ASN A 564 38.47 -56.53 11.81
C ASN A 564 36.97 -56.37 12.12
N PRO A 565 36.59 -55.43 13.01
CA PRO A 565 35.19 -55.25 13.38
C PRO A 565 34.32 -54.87 12.18
N GLY A 566 34.88 -54.11 11.23
CA GLY A 566 34.16 -53.66 10.02
C GLY A 566 33.77 -54.78 9.05
N GLU A 567 34.44 -55.94 9.09
CA GLU A 567 34.03 -57.12 8.30
C GLU A 567 32.75 -57.78 8.82
N LEU A 568 32.42 -57.56 10.10
CA LEU A 568 31.22 -58.09 10.73
C LEU A 568 29.99 -57.20 10.48
N LEU A 569 30.22 -55.98 9.99
CA LEU A 569 29.18 -55.14 9.40
C LEU A 569 29.05 -55.54 7.93
N GLY A 570 27.85 -55.92 7.49
CA GLY A 570 27.62 -56.38 6.13
C GLY A 570 28.10 -55.39 5.04
N ALA A 571 28.12 -55.84 3.79
CA ALA A 571 28.68 -55.13 2.63
C ALA A 571 28.24 -53.66 2.43
N GLU A 572 27.18 -53.21 3.10
CA GLU A 572 26.68 -51.83 3.07
C GLU A 572 27.56 -50.80 3.81
N PHE A 573 28.55 -51.22 4.61
CA PHE A 573 29.44 -50.32 5.38
C PHE A 573 30.89 -50.25 4.86
N GLN A 574 31.23 -50.91 3.75
CA GLN A 574 32.58 -50.91 3.17
C GLN A 574 32.84 -49.68 2.28
N SER A 575 33.30 -48.56 2.86
CA SER A 575 33.75 -47.39 2.10
C SER A 575 35.26 -47.13 2.14
N VAL A 576 36.02 -47.96 2.86
CA VAL A 576 37.48 -47.80 3.00
C VAL A 576 38.19 -48.98 2.34
N SER A 577 39.17 -48.70 1.48
CA SER A 577 39.86 -49.75 0.73
C SER A 577 40.60 -50.71 1.68
N PRO A 578 40.67 -52.02 1.37
CA PRO A 578 41.42 -53.00 2.17
C PRO A 578 42.89 -52.60 2.38
N ASP A 579 43.51 -51.96 1.40
CA ASP A 579 44.90 -51.47 1.49
C ASP A 579 45.04 -50.32 2.50
N THR A 580 44.03 -49.45 2.60
CA THR A 580 44.01 -48.36 3.57
C THR A 580 43.84 -48.90 4.99
N ILE A 581 42.98 -49.91 5.16
CA ILE A 581 42.80 -50.60 6.45
C ILE A 581 44.09 -51.32 6.85
N GLN A 582 44.75 -52.00 5.92
CA GLN A 582 46.03 -52.68 6.19
C GLN A 582 47.15 -51.69 6.53
N THR A 583 47.22 -50.55 5.84
CA THR A 583 48.20 -49.50 6.13
C THR A 583 47.98 -48.88 7.52
N LEU A 584 46.74 -48.60 7.88
CA LEU A 584 46.39 -48.10 9.22
C LEU A 584 46.69 -49.14 10.30
N ARG A 585 46.48 -50.43 10.01
CA ARG A 585 46.84 -51.56 10.89
C ARG A 585 48.35 -51.60 11.13
N ASP A 586 49.16 -51.52 10.07
CA ASP A 586 50.63 -51.59 10.17
C ASP A 586 51.20 -50.40 10.97
N ILE A 587 50.66 -49.19 10.74
CA ILE A 587 51.03 -47.99 11.52
C ILE A 587 50.62 -48.16 13.00
N ARG A 588 49.44 -48.71 13.28
CA ARG A 588 48.93 -48.89 14.65
C ARG A 588 49.65 -50.01 15.41
N VAL A 589 50.06 -51.08 14.74
CA VAL A 589 50.96 -52.12 15.30
C VAL A 589 52.32 -51.51 15.63
N ARG A 590 52.84 -50.63 14.77
CA ARG A 590 54.12 -49.96 15.01
C ARG A 590 54.06 -49.00 16.21
N LEU A 591 52.94 -48.30 16.40
CA LEU A 591 52.70 -47.44 17.57
C LEU A 591 52.63 -48.22 18.90
N MET A 592 52.31 -49.52 18.86
CA MET A 592 52.27 -50.39 20.04
C MET A 592 53.65 -50.87 20.49
N ASP A 593 54.72 -50.63 19.72
CA ASP A 593 56.10 -50.93 20.11
C ASP A 593 56.56 -50.01 21.26
N PRO A 594 56.86 -50.55 22.46
CA PRO A 594 57.27 -49.74 23.60
C PRO A 594 58.65 -49.09 23.42
N GLN A 595 59.47 -49.55 22.45
CA GLN A 595 60.78 -48.97 22.15
C GLN A 595 60.76 -47.99 20.97
N LEU A 596 59.58 -47.62 20.47
CA LEU A 596 59.45 -46.71 19.33
C LEU A 596 60.03 -45.31 19.66
N PRO A 597 60.92 -44.75 18.81
CA PRO A 597 61.46 -43.40 18.97
C PRO A 597 60.35 -42.34 19.04
N VAL A 598 60.51 -41.33 19.90
CA VAL A 598 59.48 -40.30 20.16
C VAL A 598 59.11 -39.53 18.89
N GLU A 599 60.08 -39.19 18.04
CA GLU A 599 59.83 -38.48 16.77
C GLU A 599 59.03 -39.31 15.77
N GLU A 600 59.29 -40.63 15.72
CA GLU A 600 58.56 -41.57 14.87
C GLU A 600 57.14 -41.78 15.42
N ARG A 601 56.98 -41.86 16.75
CA ARG A 601 55.67 -41.92 17.41
C ARG A 601 54.82 -40.69 17.09
N ASP A 602 55.36 -39.48 17.25
CA ASP A 602 54.66 -38.23 16.94
C ASP A 602 54.25 -38.14 15.47
N TYR A 603 55.09 -38.64 14.55
CA TYR A 603 54.79 -38.66 13.12
C TYR A 603 53.65 -39.64 12.79
N LEU A 604 53.70 -40.87 13.32
CA LEU A 604 52.68 -41.89 13.11
C LEU A 604 51.35 -41.53 13.79
N GLU A 605 51.39 -40.87 14.96
CA GLU A 605 50.19 -40.35 15.64
C GLU A 605 49.51 -39.24 14.83
N LYS A 606 50.27 -38.34 14.18
CA LYS A 606 49.71 -37.32 13.28
C LYS A 606 49.04 -37.91 12.04
N LEU A 607 49.56 -39.03 11.54
CA LEU A 607 49.06 -39.72 10.35
C LEU A 607 47.72 -40.44 10.56
N ILE A 608 47.36 -40.74 11.82
CA ILE A 608 46.11 -41.44 12.19
C ILE A 608 45.06 -40.48 12.78
N GLN A 609 45.32 -39.18 12.79
CA GLN A 609 44.28 -38.20 13.13
C GLN A 609 43.20 -38.19 12.03
N PRO A 610 41.91 -38.10 12.41
CA PRO A 610 40.77 -38.26 11.50
C PRO A 610 40.70 -37.24 10.37
#